data_AF-A0A1Z5SG21-F1
#
_entry.id   AF-A0A1Z5SG21-F1
#
_cell.length_a   1.000
_cell.length_b   1.000
_cell.length_c   1.000
_cell.angle_alpha   90.00
_cell.angle_beta   90.00
_cell.angle_gamma   90.00
#
_symmetry.space_group_name_H-M   'P 1'
#
loop_
_entity.id
_entity.type
_entity.pdbx_description
1 polymer ?
#
loop_
_entity_poly.entity_id
_entity_poly.type
_entity_poly.pdbx_seq_one_letter_code
_entity_poly.pdbx_strand_id
1 'polypeptide(L)'
;MVLKVLNGFFALLFILSAALQYNDPDPYVWMPIYLTGAYLCIQAMRGKYPIGIYLAAMGVYAIYAAYLLLDDMGVLYWFNKRDAENIAQSMKATKPYIEETREFFGLVLLMGVLVLNMLMYRVRKKRAGRL
;
A
#
# COMPACT_ATOMS: atom_id res chain seq x y z
N MET A 1 -18.75 -10.01 -8.65
CA MET A 1 -19.23 -8.62 -8.42
C MET A 1 -18.46 -7.97 -7.27
N VAL A 2 -18.46 -8.55 -6.07
CA VAL A 2 -17.73 -8.07 -4.87
C VAL A 2 -16.29 -7.64 -5.14
N LEU A 3 -15.50 -8.45 -5.85
CA LEU A 3 -14.07 -8.15 -6.09
C LEU A 3 -13.83 -6.92 -6.95
N LYS A 4 -14.77 -6.61 -7.86
CA LYS A 4 -14.68 -5.40 -8.69
C LYS A 4 -15.02 -4.16 -7.86
N VAL A 5 -15.99 -4.27 -6.96
CA VAL A 5 -16.34 -3.18 -6.03
C VAL A 5 -15.19 -2.90 -5.08
N LEU A 6 -14.60 -3.94 -4.46
CA LEU A 6 -13.47 -3.79 -3.55
C LEU A 6 -12.26 -3.15 -4.24
N ASN A 7 -11.89 -3.64 -5.44
CA ASN A 7 -10.80 -3.04 -6.21
C ASN A 7 -11.12 -1.63 -6.68
N GLY A 8 -12.38 -1.32 -7.01
CA GLY A 8 -12.80 0.03 -7.37
C GLY A 8 -12.66 1.00 -6.19
N PHE A 9 -13.05 0.57 -5.00
CA PHE A 9 -12.87 1.32 -3.75
C PHE A 9 -11.39 1.60 -3.48
N PHE A 10 -10.53 0.57 -3.51
CA PHE A 10 -9.09 0.77 -3.27
C PHE A 10 -8.40 1.57 -4.38
N ALA A 11 -8.81 1.41 -5.65
CA ALA A 11 -8.29 2.23 -6.74
C ALA A 11 -8.60 3.71 -6.51
N LEU A 12 -9.85 4.03 -6.13
CA LEU A 12 -10.24 5.40 -5.80
C LEU A 12 -9.45 5.93 -4.60
N LEU A 13 -9.34 5.13 -3.54
CA LEU A 13 -8.60 5.49 -2.34
C LEU A 13 -7.13 5.79 -2.65
N PHE A 14 -6.45 4.94 -3.42
CA PHE A 14 -5.05 5.16 -3.79
C PHE A 14 -4.87 6.36 -4.71
N ILE A 15 -5.81 6.63 -5.63
CA ILE A 15 -5.77 7.86 -6.44
C ILE A 15 -5.90 9.10 -5.55
N LEU A 16 -6.81 9.08 -4.58
CA LEU A 16 -6.97 10.18 -3.62
C LEU A 16 -5.72 10.32 -2.75
N SER A 17 -5.13 9.23 -2.26
CA SER A 17 -3.86 9.26 -1.52
C SER A 17 -2.75 9.87 -2.36
N ALA A 18 -2.60 9.48 -3.64
CA ALA A 18 -1.62 10.08 -4.54
C ALA A 18 -1.85 11.59 -4.71
N ALA A 19 -3.11 12.02 -4.82
CA ALA A 19 -3.45 13.44 -4.93
C ALA A 19 -3.16 14.23 -3.64
N LEU A 20 -3.22 13.60 -2.46
CA LEU A 20 -2.86 14.28 -1.21
C LEU A 20 -1.35 14.53 -1.10
N GLN A 21 -0.51 13.71 -1.74
CA GLN A 21 0.95 13.83 -1.65
C GLN A 21 1.52 15.10 -2.28
N TYR A 22 0.74 15.87 -3.06
CA TYR A 22 1.19 17.19 -3.51
C TYR A 22 1.55 18.14 -2.36
N ASN A 23 1.06 17.86 -1.14
CA ASN A 23 1.34 18.65 0.06
C ASN A 23 2.53 18.13 0.89
N ASP A 24 3.12 16.99 0.52
CA ASP A 24 4.18 16.33 1.27
C ASP A 24 5.58 16.69 0.69
N PRO A 25 6.66 16.53 1.47
CA PRO A 25 8.02 16.89 1.02
C PRO A 25 8.58 15.96 -0.06
N ASP A 26 8.07 14.74 -0.21
CA ASP A 26 8.61 13.67 -1.08
C ASP A 26 7.57 13.03 -2.04
N PRO A 27 6.78 13.84 -2.79
CA PRO A 27 5.68 13.34 -3.63
C PRO A 27 6.14 12.34 -4.69
N TYR A 28 7.38 12.46 -5.15
CA TYR A 28 7.97 11.63 -6.20
C TYR A 28 8.16 10.16 -5.79
N VAL A 29 8.17 9.86 -4.48
CA VAL A 29 8.25 8.48 -3.98
C VAL A 29 6.84 7.92 -3.81
N TRP A 30 5.98 8.64 -3.11
CA TRP A 30 4.66 8.14 -2.73
C TRP A 30 3.62 8.15 -3.85
N MET A 31 3.64 9.14 -4.75
CA MET A 31 2.69 9.16 -5.87
C MET A 31 2.84 7.93 -6.77
N PRO A 32 4.05 7.54 -7.25
CA PRO A 32 4.20 6.31 -8.03
C PRO A 32 3.77 5.06 -7.27
N ILE A 33 4.02 5.00 -5.96
CA ILE A 33 3.63 3.86 -5.11
C ILE A 33 2.09 3.71 -5.12
N TYR A 34 1.37 4.77 -4.80
CA TYR A 34 -0.09 4.76 -4.79
C TYR A 34 -0.68 4.54 -6.19
N LEU A 35 -0.17 5.22 -7.21
CA LEU A 35 -0.63 5.07 -8.60
C LEU A 35 -0.39 3.66 -9.14
N THR A 36 0.71 3.01 -8.76
CA THR A 36 0.97 1.60 -9.10
C THR A 36 -0.09 0.70 -8.46
N GLY A 37 -0.43 0.93 -7.18
CA GLY A 37 -1.52 0.22 -6.50
C GLY A 37 -2.87 0.42 -7.21
N ALA A 38 -3.21 1.66 -7.55
CA ALA A 38 -4.44 1.99 -8.26
C ALA A 38 -4.51 1.30 -9.63
N TYR A 39 -3.43 1.34 -10.40
CA TYR A 39 -3.31 0.67 -11.68
C TYR A 39 -3.56 -0.84 -11.53
N LEU A 40 -2.89 -1.51 -10.59
CA LEU A 40 -3.04 -2.95 -10.39
C LEU A 40 -4.47 -3.33 -9.95
N CYS A 41 -5.15 -2.48 -9.19
CA CYS A 41 -6.57 -2.65 -8.85
C CYS A 41 -7.48 -2.55 -10.08
N ILE A 42 -7.28 -1.53 -10.92
CA ILE A 42 -8.03 -1.36 -12.18
C ILE A 42 -7.83 -2.56 -13.11
N GLN A 43 -6.59 -3.06 -13.22
CA GLN A 43 -6.30 -4.24 -14.02
C GLN A 43 -6.98 -5.50 -13.45
N ALA A 44 -7.02 -5.66 -12.12
CA ALA A 44 -7.76 -6.75 -11.47
C ALA A 44 -9.27 -6.68 -11.74
N MET A 45 -9.86 -5.48 -11.79
CA MET A 45 -11.28 -5.29 -12.19
C MET A 45 -11.55 -5.76 -13.63
N ARG A 46 -10.57 -5.55 -14.52
CA ARG A 46 -10.57 -6.01 -15.92
C ARG A 46 -10.23 -7.50 -16.06
N GLY A 47 -9.93 -8.19 -14.95
CA GLY A 47 -9.52 -9.60 -14.95
C GLY A 47 -8.09 -9.85 -15.42
N LYS A 48 -7.26 -8.81 -15.52
CA LYS A 48 -5.86 -8.88 -15.93
C LYS A 48 -4.95 -8.86 -14.68
N TYR A 49 -4.01 -9.79 -14.62
CA TYR A 49 -3.09 -9.93 -13.48
C TYR A 49 -1.64 -10.02 -13.98
N PRO A 50 -1.00 -8.88 -14.32
CA PRO A 50 0.39 -8.86 -14.77
C PRO A 50 1.34 -9.25 -13.62
N ILE A 51 1.59 -10.55 -13.46
CA ILE A 51 2.28 -11.13 -12.30
C ILE A 51 3.66 -10.51 -12.05
N GLY A 52 4.41 -10.18 -13.11
CA GLY A 52 5.71 -9.52 -12.97
C GLY A 52 5.63 -8.16 -12.27
N ILE A 53 4.61 -7.35 -12.58
CA ILE A 53 4.40 -6.04 -11.95
C ILE A 53 3.96 -6.22 -10.49
N TYR A 54 3.09 -7.19 -10.21
CA TYR A 54 2.69 -7.53 -8.84
C TYR A 54 3.90 -7.91 -7.97
N LEU A 55 4.76 -8.82 -8.47
CA LEU A 55 5.95 -9.26 -7.75
C LEU A 55 6.95 -8.12 -7.55
N ALA A 56 7.19 -7.31 -8.59
CA ALA A 56 8.06 -6.15 -8.49
C ALA A 56 7.55 -5.12 -7.46
N ALA A 57 6.26 -4.76 -7.55
CA ALA A 57 5.63 -3.83 -6.61
C ALA A 57 5.71 -4.36 -5.17
N MET A 58 5.34 -5.61 -4.92
CA MET A 58 5.44 -6.22 -3.58
C MET A 58 6.89 -6.27 -3.07
N GLY A 59 7.87 -6.56 -3.95
CA GLY A 59 9.28 -6.54 -3.58
C GLY A 59 9.75 -5.16 -3.15
N VAL A 60 9.45 -4.12 -3.95
CA VAL A 60 9.79 -2.73 -3.62
C VAL A 60 9.11 -2.30 -2.32
N TYR A 61 7.81 -2.58 -2.17
CA TYR A 61 7.06 -2.20 -0.97
C TYR A 61 7.58 -2.92 0.27
N ALA A 62 7.96 -4.20 0.16
CA ALA A 62 8.51 -4.96 1.28
C ALA A 62 9.89 -4.44 1.70
N ILE A 63 10.77 -4.12 0.74
CA ILE A 63 12.08 -3.54 1.02
C ILE A 63 11.92 -2.18 1.72
N TYR A 64 11.04 -1.33 1.20
CA TYR A 64 10.83 0.00 1.76
C TYR A 64 10.14 -0.05 3.14
N ALA A 65 9.17 -0.95 3.33
CA ALA A 65 8.56 -1.18 4.63
C ALA A 65 9.56 -1.73 5.65
N ALA A 66 10.49 -2.60 5.24
CA ALA A 66 11.56 -3.08 6.12
C ALA A 66 12.52 -1.95 6.52
N TYR A 67 12.82 -1.03 5.60
CA TYR A 67 13.59 0.18 5.90
C TYR A 67 12.88 1.05 6.95
N LEU A 68 11.61 1.42 6.72
CA LEU A 68 10.81 2.22 7.65
C LEU A 68 10.53 1.52 9.00
N LEU A 69 10.60 0.19 9.04
CA LEU A 69 10.45 -0.57 10.28
C LEU A 69 11.70 -0.48 11.16
N LEU A 70 12.89 -0.50 10.53
CA LEU A 70 14.19 -0.58 11.18
C LEU A 70 14.88 0.77 11.36
N ASP A 71 14.36 1.84 10.76
CA ASP A 71 14.91 3.18 10.90
C ASP A 71 14.94 3.63 12.37
N ASP A 72 15.91 4.48 12.72
CA ASP A 72 16.10 5.01 14.07
C ASP A 72 14.90 5.85 14.55
N MET A 73 14.08 6.37 13.62
CA MET A 73 12.79 7.02 13.88
C MET A 73 11.58 6.18 13.44
N GLY A 74 11.82 4.94 13.00
CA GLY A 74 10.83 4.06 12.42
C GLY A 74 9.82 3.49 13.42
N VAL A 75 9.02 2.54 12.94
CA VAL A 75 7.90 1.95 13.71
C VAL A 75 8.38 1.26 14.99
N LEU A 76 9.53 0.60 14.97
CA LEU A 76 10.08 -0.05 16.17
C LEU A 76 10.50 0.98 17.23
N TYR A 77 11.04 2.13 16.82
CA TYR A 77 11.36 3.21 17.73
C TYR A 77 10.08 3.81 18.33
N TRP A 78 9.09 4.14 17.49
CA TRP A 78 7.78 4.64 17.94
C TRP A 78 7.11 3.68 18.95
N PHE A 79 7.11 2.38 18.67
CA PHE A 79 6.48 1.39 19.54
C PHE A 79 7.21 1.24 20.88
N ASN A 80 8.55 1.15 20.86
CA ASN A 80 9.33 0.83 22.05
C ASN A 80 9.71 2.04 22.91
N LYS A 81 9.78 3.24 22.33
CA LYS A 81 10.27 4.46 23.01
C LYS A 81 9.21 5.54 23.20
N ARG A 82 8.06 5.42 22.55
CA ARG A 82 6.97 6.42 22.59
C ARG A 82 5.61 5.79 22.92
N ASP A 83 5.58 4.62 23.54
CA ASP A 83 4.36 3.93 24.02
C ASP A 83 3.20 3.88 22.99
N ALA A 84 3.55 3.71 21.71
CA ALA A 84 2.59 3.69 20.60
C ALA A 84 1.66 4.94 20.57
N GLU A 85 2.24 6.13 20.75
CA GLU A 85 1.56 7.42 20.60
C GLU A 85 0.60 7.46 19.40
N ASN A 86 -0.57 8.07 19.57
CA ASN A 86 -1.63 8.04 18.56
C ASN A 86 -1.18 8.67 17.22
N ILE A 87 -1.12 7.83 16.18
CA ILE A 87 -0.71 8.21 14.83
C ILE A 87 -1.74 9.04 14.06
N ALA A 88 -2.97 9.20 14.58
CA ALA A 88 -4.01 10.05 14.02
C ALA A 88 -4.03 11.47 14.61
N GLN A 89 -3.02 11.85 15.41
CA GLN A 89 -2.86 13.20 15.94
C GLN A 89 -2.69 14.25 14.82
N SER A 90 -2.99 15.52 15.15
CA SER A 90 -2.93 16.63 14.21
C SER A 90 -1.60 16.69 13.46
N MET A 91 -1.65 17.03 12.16
CA MET A 91 -0.53 17.27 11.24
C MET A 91 0.39 18.46 11.65
N LYS A 92 0.57 18.73 12.96
CA LYS A 92 1.66 19.60 13.41
C LYS A 92 2.95 18.81 13.21
N ALA A 93 3.64 19.13 12.12
CA ALA A 93 4.89 18.59 11.62
C ALA A 93 6.05 18.71 12.63
N THR A 94 5.96 18.01 13.76
CA THR A 94 6.96 18.07 14.82
C THR A 94 7.47 16.69 15.24
N LYS A 95 6.97 15.61 14.62
CA LYS A 95 7.26 14.22 15.02
C LYS A 95 7.50 13.31 13.79
N PRO A 96 8.74 13.24 13.26
CA PRO A 96 9.09 12.43 12.08
C PRO A 96 8.65 10.96 12.17
N TYR A 97 8.74 10.35 13.36
CA TYR A 97 8.32 8.97 13.59
C TYR A 97 6.82 8.69 13.37
N ILE A 98 5.96 9.69 13.49
CA ILE A 98 4.52 9.52 13.18
C ILE A 98 4.30 9.43 11.67
N GLU A 99 5.06 10.21 10.90
CA GLU A 99 5.02 10.21 9.43
C GLU A 99 5.52 8.87 8.89
N GLU A 100 6.70 8.42 9.31
CA GLU A 100 7.25 7.12 8.91
C GLU A 100 6.35 5.93 9.30
N THR A 101 5.66 6.04 10.44
CA THR A 101 4.69 5.01 10.86
C THR A 101 3.46 5.01 9.95
N ARG A 102 2.94 6.18 9.55
CA ARG A 102 1.81 6.28 8.60
C ARG A 102 2.18 5.72 7.23
N GLU A 103 3.37 6.08 6.76
CA GLU A 103 3.97 5.59 5.53
C GLU A 103 4.10 4.05 5.51
N PHE A 104 4.63 3.48 6.59
CA PHE A 104 4.72 2.03 6.76
C PHE A 104 3.35 1.36 6.65
N PHE A 105 2.33 1.87 7.35
CA PHE A 105 0.97 1.32 7.27
C PHE A 105 0.34 1.50 5.89
N GLY A 106 0.68 2.57 5.16
CA GLY A 106 0.31 2.75 3.76
C GLY A 106 0.87 1.65 2.85
N LEU A 107 2.15 1.30 3.00
CA LEU A 107 2.78 0.19 2.27
C LEU A 107 2.16 -1.16 2.63
N VAL A 108 1.88 -1.41 3.91
CA VAL A 108 1.20 -2.63 4.36
C VAL A 108 -0.19 -2.76 3.75
N LEU A 109 -0.96 -1.67 3.70
CA LEU A 109 -2.27 -1.64 3.06
C LEU A 109 -2.17 -1.98 1.56
N LEU A 110 -1.24 -1.33 0.84
CA LEU A 110 -0.97 -1.59 -0.57
C LEU A 110 -0.63 -3.07 -0.81
N MET A 111 0.31 -3.62 -0.05
CA MET A 111 0.71 -5.03 -0.13
C MET A 111 -0.48 -5.96 0.16
N GLY A 112 -1.28 -5.67 1.19
CA GLY A 112 -2.47 -6.45 1.53
C GLY A 112 -3.47 -6.53 0.36
N VAL A 113 -3.75 -5.41 -0.30
CA VAL A 113 -4.62 -5.37 -1.48
C VAL A 113 -4.03 -6.18 -2.65
N LEU A 114 -2.72 -6.06 -2.90
CA LEU A 114 -2.07 -6.82 -3.97
C LEU A 114 -2.07 -8.33 -3.70
N VAL A 115 -1.83 -8.75 -2.46
CA VAL A 115 -1.92 -10.15 -2.04
C VAL A 115 -3.33 -10.69 -2.22
N LEU A 116 -4.35 -9.94 -1.78
CA LEU A 116 -5.76 -10.33 -2.01
C LEU A 116 -6.05 -10.53 -3.50
N ASN A 117 -5.62 -9.60 -4.35
CA ASN A 117 -5.76 -9.72 -5.80
C ASN A 117 -5.11 -10.99 -6.36
N MET A 118 -3.90 -11.33 -5.89
CA MET A 118 -3.18 -12.54 -6.29
C MET A 118 -3.86 -13.83 -5.81
N LEU A 119 -4.36 -13.86 -4.57
CA LEU A 119 -5.12 -15.00 -4.05
C LEU A 119 -6.39 -15.24 -4.88
N MET A 120 -7.08 -14.16 -5.23
CA MET A 120 -8.29 -14.24 -6.06
C MET A 120 -7.99 -14.71 -7.48
N TYR A 121 -6.89 -14.25 -8.08
CA TYR A 121 -6.41 -14.77 -9.36
C TYR A 121 -6.19 -16.28 -9.31
N ARG A 122 -5.51 -16.78 -8.26
CA ARG A 122 -5.29 -18.22 -8.05
C ARG A 122 -6.61 -19.00 -7.95
N VAL A 123 -7.59 -18.49 -7.20
CA VAL A 123 -8.91 -19.13 -7.08
C VAL A 123 -9.63 -19.19 -8.44
N ARG A 124 -9.61 -18.09 -9.22
CA ARG A 124 -10.26 -18.04 -10.54
C ARG A 124 -9.58 -18.97 -11.54
N LYS A 125 -8.24 -19.01 -11.57
CA LYS A 125 -7.47 -19.93 -12.43
C LYS A 125 -7.75 -21.39 -12.10
N LYS A 126 -7.80 -21.76 -10.81
CA LYS A 126 -8.14 -23.13 -10.37
C LYS A 126 -9.55 -23.54 -10.79
N ARG A 127 -10.53 -22.63 -10.78
CA ARG A 127 -11.90 -22.93 -11.24
C ARG A 127 -11.97 -23.10 -12.76
N ALA A 128 -11.25 -22.27 -13.51
CA ALA A 128 -11.22 -22.36 -14.97
C ALA A 128 -10.55 -23.64 -15.50
N GLY A 129 -9.54 -24.18 -14.81
CA GLY A 129 -8.90 -25.45 -15.17
C GLY A 129 -9.59 -26.71 -14.63
N ARG A 130 -10.75 -26.57 -14.00
CA ARG A 130 -11.60 -27.70 -13.52
C ARG A 130 -12.85 -27.90 -14.39
N LEU A 131 -13.05 -27.04 -15.38
CA LEU A 131 -14.05 -27.15 -16.44
C LEU A 131 -13.35 -27.61 -17.71
#